data_AF-A0A9E3J2R5-F1
#
_entry.id   AF-A0A9E3J2R5-F1
#
_cell.length_a   1.000
_cell.length_b   1.000
_cell.length_c   1.000
_cell.angle_alpha   90.00
_cell.angle_beta   90.00
_cell.angle_gamma   90.00
#
_symmetry.space_group_name_H-M   'P 1'
#
loop_
_entity.id
_entity.type
_entity.pdbx_description
1 polymer ?
#
loop_
_entity_poly.entity_id
_entity_poly.type
_entity_poly.pdbx_seq_one_letter_code
_entity_poly.pdbx_strand_id
1 'polypeptide(L)'
;MTLALERTRDGLRASEPQAPDAIVRSARTAERRSRPFAHWRLADVLPQTTAEELARLPLEPSPAGGDWGQRERHNDTRRYLAGEMLDAFPAARAVACAFQAPAVVAALAALTGTLLAGGFLRIEYALDVDGFWLEPHTDLGVKLLTLLVQFPAPGQEGLGTDLYWDAGRWAERTPFAWNAALAFAPSDRTWHGFEPRPIVGVRRSLLVNYVSPAWRSREQLAFPDRPVGLG
;
A
#
# COMPACT_ATOMS: atom_id res chain seq x y z
N MET A 1 -49.65 -19.82 30.08
CA MET A 1 -48.51 -19.23 30.82
C MET A 1 -47.23 -19.83 30.26
N THR A 2 -46.66 -19.21 29.23
CA THR A 2 -45.45 -18.33 29.28
C THR A 2 -44.18 -19.19 29.19
N LEU A 3 -43.66 -19.43 27.98
CA LEU A 3 -42.61 -18.67 27.25
C LEU A 3 -41.21 -18.73 27.89
N ALA A 4 -40.26 -19.30 27.14
CA ALA A 4 -38.91 -18.78 26.83
C ALA A 4 -38.18 -19.86 26.02
N LEU A 5 -38.25 -19.90 24.69
CA LEU A 5 -37.46 -19.09 23.75
C LEU A 5 -36.04 -18.79 24.27
N GLU A 6 -35.16 -19.75 24.07
CA GLU A 6 -33.72 -19.52 23.95
C GLU A 6 -33.47 -18.55 22.78
N ARG A 7 -33.37 -17.25 23.11
CA ARG A 7 -32.78 -16.29 22.19
C ARG A 7 -31.28 -16.55 22.16
N THR A 8 -30.81 -17.06 21.03
CA THR A 8 -29.42 -17.00 20.61
C THR A 8 -28.89 -15.58 20.84
N ARG A 9 -27.87 -15.48 21.71
CA ARG A 9 -27.02 -14.30 21.86
C ARG A 9 -26.07 -14.21 20.67
N ASP A 10 -26.60 -14.08 19.45
CA ASP A 10 -25.84 -13.45 18.37
C ASP A 10 -26.02 -11.95 18.53
N GLY A 11 -25.23 -11.40 19.46
CA GLY A 11 -25.13 -9.96 19.64
C GLY A 11 -24.65 -9.32 18.34
N LEU A 12 -25.32 -8.24 17.95
CA LEU A 12 -24.94 -7.34 16.87
C LEU A 12 -23.44 -7.01 16.93
N ARG A 13 -22.61 -7.77 16.21
CA ARG A 13 -21.34 -7.25 15.72
C ARG A 13 -21.69 -6.42 14.49
N ALA A 14 -21.37 -5.13 14.51
CA ALA A 14 -21.48 -4.32 13.30
C ALA A 14 -20.73 -5.04 12.17
N SER A 15 -21.35 -5.19 10.99
CA SER A 15 -20.67 -5.75 9.83
C SER A 15 -19.43 -4.90 9.52
N GLU A 16 -18.32 -5.54 9.14
CA GLU A 16 -17.12 -4.82 8.73
C GLU A 16 -17.46 -3.82 7.60
N PRO A 17 -16.79 -2.64 7.57
CA PRO A 17 -16.97 -1.70 6.47
C PRO A 17 -16.55 -2.36 5.15
N GLN A 18 -17.17 -1.94 4.05
CA GLN A 18 -16.66 -2.31 2.73
C GLN A 18 -15.30 -1.66 2.49
N ALA A 19 -14.46 -2.29 1.67
CA ALA A 19 -13.10 -1.80 1.42
C ALA A 19 -13.02 -0.33 0.96
N PRO A 20 -13.87 0.16 0.04
CA PRO A 20 -13.87 1.58 -0.32
C PRO A 20 -14.16 2.51 0.88
N ASP A 21 -15.12 2.15 1.73
CA ASP A 21 -15.51 2.97 2.88
C ASP A 21 -14.40 3.03 3.94
N ALA A 22 -13.70 1.92 4.16
CA ALA A 22 -12.54 1.86 5.04
C ALA A 22 -11.42 2.80 4.54
N ILE A 23 -11.08 2.71 3.25
CA ILE A 23 -10.03 3.57 2.65
C ILE A 23 -10.43 5.05 2.70
N VAL A 24 -11.68 5.38 2.37
CA VAL A 24 -12.17 6.78 2.43
C VAL A 24 -12.11 7.31 3.87
N ARG A 25 -12.52 6.51 4.85
CA ARG A 25 -12.42 6.89 6.27
C ARG A 25 -10.98 7.12 6.67
N SER A 26 -10.11 6.17 6.37
CA SER A 26 -8.67 6.21 6.68
C SER A 26 -8.00 7.45 6.07
N ALA A 27 -8.33 7.79 4.81
CA ALA A 27 -7.83 9.00 4.16
C ALA A 27 -8.31 10.28 4.84
N ARG A 28 -9.59 10.35 5.27
CA ARG A 28 -10.16 11.53 5.95
C ARG A 28 -9.58 11.78 7.33
N THR A 29 -9.16 10.73 8.03
CA THR A 29 -8.58 10.82 9.38
C THR A 29 -7.05 10.72 9.39
N ALA A 30 -6.42 10.75 8.21
CA ALA A 30 -4.99 10.59 8.08
C ALA A 30 -4.23 11.71 8.79
N GLU A 31 -3.17 11.36 9.50
CA GLU A 31 -2.30 12.35 10.12
C GLU A 31 -1.38 12.97 9.07
N ARG A 32 -1.51 14.27 8.84
CA ARG A 32 -0.59 15.01 7.97
C ARG A 32 0.69 15.40 8.71
N ARG A 33 1.82 15.16 8.08
CA ARG A 33 3.15 15.62 8.50
C ARG A 33 3.74 16.51 7.39
N SER A 34 4.57 17.48 7.78
CA SER A 34 5.19 18.44 6.84
C SER A 34 6.71 18.26 6.69
N ARG A 35 7.32 17.40 7.52
CA ARG A 35 8.76 17.16 7.57
C ARG A 35 9.01 15.65 7.52
N PRO A 36 10.06 15.17 6.84
CA PRO A 36 11.02 15.96 6.04
C PRO A 36 10.42 16.56 4.76
N PHE A 37 9.31 16.01 4.30
CA PHE A 37 8.44 16.56 3.27
C PHE A 37 6.97 16.29 3.62
N ALA A 38 6.03 16.84 2.85
CA ALA A 38 4.61 16.64 3.06
C ALA A 38 4.22 15.17 2.82
N HIS A 39 3.77 14.51 3.87
CA HIS A 39 3.34 13.11 3.82
C HIS A 39 2.18 12.86 4.80
N TRP A 40 1.53 11.71 4.66
CA TRP A 40 0.38 11.34 5.47
C TRP A 40 0.57 9.94 6.05
N ARG A 41 0.15 9.77 7.30
CA ARG A 41 0.10 8.48 7.99
C ARG A 41 -1.36 8.08 8.14
N LEU A 42 -1.72 6.99 7.46
CA LEU A 42 -3.05 6.40 7.46
C LEU A 42 -3.06 5.20 8.40
N ALA A 43 -4.18 4.97 9.07
CA ALA A 43 -4.44 3.81 9.92
C ALA A 43 -5.75 3.14 9.49
N ASP A 44 -5.89 1.84 9.75
CA ASP A 44 -7.08 1.05 9.42
C ASP A 44 -7.49 1.20 7.94
N VAL A 45 -6.52 1.08 7.03
CA VAL A 45 -6.70 1.36 5.59
C VAL A 45 -7.72 0.40 4.97
N LEU A 46 -7.68 -0.87 5.34
CA LEU A 46 -8.53 -1.93 4.80
C LEU A 46 -9.46 -2.51 5.88
N PRO A 47 -10.57 -3.16 5.51
CA PRO A 47 -11.32 -4.02 6.43
C PRO A 47 -10.40 -5.08 7.03
N GLN A 48 -10.60 -5.42 8.30
CA GLN A 48 -9.68 -6.30 9.02
C GLN A 48 -9.53 -7.66 8.34
N THR A 49 -10.65 -8.26 7.92
CA THR A 49 -10.62 -9.53 7.15
C THR A 49 -9.75 -9.44 5.90
N THR A 50 -9.90 -8.36 5.11
CA THR A 50 -9.12 -8.16 3.88
C THR A 50 -7.64 -7.96 4.17
N ALA A 51 -7.28 -7.18 5.20
CA ALA A 51 -5.90 -6.97 5.61
C ALA A 51 -5.22 -8.28 6.04
N GLU A 52 -5.94 -9.10 6.82
CA GLU A 52 -5.43 -10.39 7.26
C GLU A 52 -5.28 -11.41 6.13
N GLU A 53 -6.22 -11.46 5.18
CA GLU A 53 -6.11 -12.31 3.98
C GLU A 53 -4.89 -11.92 3.14
N LEU A 54 -4.67 -10.62 2.93
CA LEU A 54 -3.50 -10.13 2.22
C LEU A 54 -2.20 -10.51 2.92
N ALA A 55 -2.12 -10.32 4.23
CA ALA A 55 -0.94 -10.69 5.01
C ALA A 55 -0.61 -12.20 4.97
N ARG A 56 -1.59 -13.04 4.61
CA ARG A 56 -1.48 -14.51 4.55
C ARG A 56 -1.48 -15.06 3.13
N LEU A 57 -1.37 -14.23 2.09
CA LEU A 57 -1.27 -14.75 0.72
C LEU A 57 -0.11 -15.76 0.61
N PRO A 58 -0.34 -16.96 0.04
CA PRO A 58 0.62 -18.05 -0.02
C PRO A 58 1.63 -17.82 -1.17
N LEU A 59 2.29 -16.67 -1.13
CA LEU A 59 3.31 -16.26 -2.09
C LEU A 59 4.66 -16.30 -1.41
N GLU A 60 5.60 -16.98 -2.06
CA GLU A 60 6.98 -17.05 -1.59
C GLU A 60 7.74 -15.77 -1.97
N PRO A 61 8.58 -15.24 -1.05
CA PRO A 61 9.52 -14.18 -1.39
C PRO A 61 10.49 -14.70 -2.46
N SER A 62 10.98 -13.79 -3.30
CA SER A 62 12.09 -14.17 -4.19
C SER A 62 13.35 -14.36 -3.34
N PRO A 63 14.20 -15.37 -3.63
CA PRO A 63 15.39 -15.62 -2.85
C PRO A 63 16.25 -14.35 -2.73
N ALA A 64 16.75 -14.07 -1.52
CA ALA A 64 17.75 -13.03 -1.31
C ALA A 64 19.02 -13.39 -2.08
N GLY A 65 19.44 -12.54 -3.01
CA GLY A 65 20.68 -12.71 -3.75
C GLY A 65 20.93 -11.54 -4.72
N GLY A 66 21.69 -10.54 -4.28
CA GLY A 66 22.13 -9.44 -5.14
C GLY A 66 22.17 -8.06 -4.49
N ASP A 67 22.69 -7.11 -5.26
CA ASP A 67 22.77 -5.67 -4.98
C ASP A 67 21.36 -5.04 -5.05
N TRP A 68 20.55 -5.23 -4.00
CA TRP A 68 19.18 -4.71 -3.88
C TRP A 68 19.07 -3.18 -3.94
N GLY A 69 20.21 -2.47 -3.83
CA GLY A 69 20.29 -1.01 -3.83
C GLY A 69 19.59 -0.34 -5.01
N GLN A 70 19.60 -1.01 -6.16
CA GLN A 70 18.93 -0.54 -7.36
C GLN A 70 17.71 -1.42 -7.66
N ARG A 71 16.56 -0.97 -7.14
CA ARG A 71 15.27 -1.66 -7.26
C ARG A 71 14.93 -2.11 -8.69
N GLU A 72 15.38 -1.38 -9.72
CA GLU A 72 15.10 -1.68 -11.13
C GLU A 72 15.67 -3.03 -11.60
N ARG A 73 16.73 -3.55 -10.98
CA ARG A 73 17.39 -4.80 -11.40
C ARG A 73 16.61 -6.08 -11.07
N HIS A 74 15.56 -5.98 -10.27
CA HIS A 74 14.74 -7.12 -9.82
C HIS A 74 13.28 -7.01 -10.26
N ASN A 75 12.97 -6.26 -11.34
CA ASN A 75 11.58 -6.07 -11.78
C ASN A 75 10.87 -7.39 -12.17
N ASP A 76 11.60 -8.35 -12.75
CA ASP A 76 11.03 -9.62 -13.24
C ASP A 76 10.53 -10.54 -12.12
N THR A 77 10.94 -10.29 -10.88
CA THR A 77 10.54 -11.09 -9.72
C THR A 77 9.45 -10.42 -8.88
N ARG A 78 9.02 -9.21 -9.27
CA ARG A 78 7.99 -8.46 -8.55
C ARG A 78 6.61 -9.01 -8.83
N ARG A 79 5.78 -8.99 -7.80
CA ARG A 79 4.39 -9.45 -7.85
C ARG A 79 3.49 -8.24 -7.92
N TYR A 80 2.54 -8.25 -8.84
CA TYR A 80 1.55 -7.18 -9.00
C TYR A 80 0.16 -7.74 -8.82
N LEU A 81 -0.73 -6.98 -8.16
CA LEU A 81 -2.17 -7.26 -8.17
C LEU A 81 -2.73 -6.90 -9.55
N ALA A 82 -2.40 -7.72 -10.54
CA ALA A 82 -2.76 -7.58 -11.94
C ALA A 82 -2.91 -8.98 -12.57
N GLY A 83 -3.64 -9.07 -13.69
CA GLY A 83 -3.83 -10.32 -14.43
C GLY A 83 -4.30 -11.48 -13.53
N GLU A 84 -3.61 -12.63 -13.67
CA GLU A 84 -3.92 -13.87 -12.95
C GLU A 84 -3.93 -13.71 -11.42
N MET A 85 -3.19 -12.75 -10.85
CA MET A 85 -3.20 -12.51 -9.40
C MET A 85 -4.57 -12.02 -8.91
N LEU A 86 -5.29 -11.24 -9.73
CA LEU A 86 -6.64 -10.79 -9.41
C LEU A 86 -7.68 -11.91 -9.57
N ASP A 87 -7.40 -12.90 -10.42
CA ASP A 87 -8.28 -14.06 -10.60
C ASP A 87 -8.07 -15.10 -9.49
N ALA A 88 -6.81 -15.31 -9.08
CA ALA A 88 -6.44 -16.31 -8.08
C ALA A 88 -6.84 -15.92 -6.65
N PHE A 89 -6.84 -14.62 -6.31
CA PHE A 89 -7.03 -14.17 -4.93
C PHE A 89 -8.16 -13.13 -4.81
N PRO A 90 -9.32 -13.50 -4.22
CA PRO A 90 -10.43 -12.57 -4.01
C PRO A 90 -10.04 -11.29 -3.25
N ALA A 91 -9.19 -11.40 -2.23
CA ALA A 91 -8.67 -10.24 -1.49
C ALA A 91 -7.90 -9.26 -2.39
N ALA A 92 -7.07 -9.78 -3.30
CA ALA A 92 -6.32 -8.95 -4.25
C ALA A 92 -7.26 -8.18 -5.18
N ARG A 93 -8.29 -8.86 -5.71
CA ARG A 93 -9.32 -8.24 -6.53
C ARG A 93 -10.13 -7.21 -5.75
N ALA A 94 -10.53 -7.52 -4.53
CA ALA A 94 -11.29 -6.60 -3.68
C ALA A 94 -10.50 -5.30 -3.44
N VAL A 95 -9.21 -5.40 -3.11
CA VAL A 95 -8.35 -4.23 -2.89
C VAL A 95 -8.11 -3.44 -4.18
N ALA A 96 -7.83 -4.12 -5.31
CA ALA A 96 -7.69 -3.45 -6.60
C ALA A 96 -8.97 -2.69 -6.98
N CYS A 97 -10.15 -3.32 -6.86
CA CYS A 97 -11.44 -2.68 -7.10
C CYS A 97 -11.68 -1.49 -6.14
N ALA A 98 -11.28 -1.60 -4.88
CA ALA A 98 -11.47 -0.55 -3.89
C ALA A 98 -10.61 0.68 -4.20
N PHE A 99 -9.32 0.52 -4.51
CA PHE A 99 -8.47 1.63 -4.93
C PHE A 99 -8.85 2.20 -6.30
N GLN A 100 -9.56 1.45 -7.14
CA GLN A 100 -10.13 1.94 -8.41
C GLN A 100 -11.42 2.75 -8.20
N ALA A 101 -12.09 2.61 -7.06
CA ALA A 101 -13.41 3.19 -6.82
C ALA A 101 -13.37 4.73 -6.87
N PRO A 102 -14.32 5.41 -7.56
CA PRO A 102 -14.32 6.87 -7.69
C PRO A 102 -14.26 7.62 -6.35
N ALA A 103 -14.98 7.14 -5.33
CA ALA A 103 -14.97 7.73 -3.99
C ALA A 103 -13.59 7.66 -3.31
N VAL A 104 -12.86 6.56 -3.50
CA VAL A 104 -11.50 6.39 -2.98
C VAL A 104 -10.53 7.30 -3.71
N VAL A 105 -10.58 7.31 -5.04
CA VAL A 105 -9.74 8.18 -5.88
C VAL A 105 -9.95 9.65 -5.51
N ALA A 106 -11.21 10.09 -5.33
CA ALA A 106 -11.54 11.44 -4.91
C ALA A 106 -11.02 11.76 -3.50
N ALA A 107 -11.16 10.83 -2.54
CA ALA A 107 -10.66 11.02 -1.18
C ALA A 107 -9.13 11.15 -1.14
N LEU A 108 -8.40 10.34 -1.91
CA LEU A 108 -6.94 10.39 -1.99
C LEU A 108 -6.44 11.64 -2.71
N ALA A 109 -7.12 12.05 -3.79
CA ALA A 109 -6.83 13.31 -4.47
C ALA A 109 -7.04 14.52 -3.55
N ALA A 110 -8.13 14.54 -2.78
CA ALA A 110 -8.40 15.59 -1.80
C ALA A 110 -7.39 15.59 -0.65
N LEU A 111 -6.96 14.41 -0.17
CA LEU A 111 -5.97 14.28 0.90
C LEU A 111 -4.62 14.89 0.51
N THR A 112 -4.19 14.63 -0.73
CA THR A 112 -2.81 14.89 -1.17
C THR A 112 -2.67 16.10 -2.10
N GLY A 113 -3.77 16.60 -2.66
CA GLY A 113 -3.78 17.67 -3.65
C GLY A 113 -3.37 17.21 -5.06
N THR A 114 -3.26 15.90 -5.32
CA THR A 114 -2.85 15.36 -6.62
C THR A 114 -4.03 15.20 -7.58
N LEU A 115 -3.81 15.45 -8.87
CA LEU A 115 -4.75 15.05 -9.93
C LEU A 115 -4.54 13.58 -10.29
N LEU A 116 -5.48 12.72 -9.91
CA LEU A 116 -5.42 11.28 -10.21
C LEU A 116 -6.26 10.86 -11.42
N ALA A 117 -7.29 11.64 -11.76
CA ALA A 117 -8.21 11.33 -12.85
C ALA A 117 -7.45 11.17 -14.18
N GLY A 118 -7.76 10.12 -14.94
CA GLY A 118 -7.04 9.75 -16.16
C GLY A 118 -5.76 8.93 -15.93
N GLY A 119 -5.31 8.78 -14.68
CA GLY A 119 -4.21 7.89 -14.31
C GLY A 119 -4.64 6.43 -14.23
N PHE A 120 -3.70 5.55 -13.91
CA PHE A 120 -3.90 4.11 -13.77
C PHE A 120 -3.43 3.61 -12.41
N LEU A 121 -4.12 2.59 -11.89
CA LEU A 121 -3.79 1.94 -10.64
C LEU A 121 -2.74 0.84 -10.85
N ARG A 122 -1.64 0.92 -10.10
CA ARG A 122 -0.58 -0.09 -10.02
C ARG A 122 -0.45 -0.51 -8.55
N ILE A 123 -0.50 -1.80 -8.25
CA ILE A 123 -0.30 -2.30 -6.89
C ILE A 123 0.73 -3.40 -6.91
N GLU A 124 1.90 -3.16 -6.31
CA GLU A 124 2.93 -4.17 -6.07
C GLU A 124 2.66 -4.85 -4.73
N TYR A 125 2.74 -6.18 -4.67
CA TYR A 125 2.72 -6.96 -3.44
C TYR A 125 4.17 -7.34 -3.09
N ALA A 126 4.78 -6.58 -2.18
CA ALA A 126 6.18 -6.74 -1.82
C ALA A 126 6.37 -7.71 -0.65
N LEU A 127 7.35 -8.59 -0.81
CA LEU A 127 7.76 -9.63 0.12
C LEU A 127 9.27 -9.51 0.35
N ASP A 128 9.67 -8.57 1.22
CA ASP A 128 11.08 -8.32 1.48
C ASP A 128 11.58 -9.30 2.56
N VAL A 129 12.78 -9.84 2.38
CA VAL A 129 13.45 -10.77 3.31
C VAL A 129 14.79 -10.22 3.76
N ASP A 130 15.44 -10.90 4.70
CA ASP A 130 16.72 -10.47 5.25
C ASP A 130 17.77 -10.16 4.16
N GLY A 131 18.53 -9.09 4.38
CA GLY A 131 19.46 -8.54 3.39
C GLY A 131 18.83 -7.57 2.37
N PHE A 132 17.50 -7.42 2.32
CA PHE A 132 16.86 -6.39 1.52
C PHE A 132 17.20 -4.98 2.03
N TRP A 133 17.55 -4.10 1.11
CA TRP A 133 17.71 -2.66 1.35
C TRP A 133 17.34 -1.88 0.10
N LEU A 134 17.12 -0.58 0.25
CA LEU A 134 16.76 0.31 -0.85
C LEU A 134 17.40 1.67 -0.67
N GLU A 135 18.23 2.04 -1.64
CA GLU A 135 18.91 3.34 -1.67
C GLU A 135 17.89 4.50 -1.59
N PRO A 136 18.22 5.61 -0.90
CA PRO A 136 17.38 6.80 -0.92
C PRO A 136 17.11 7.24 -2.36
N HIS A 137 15.83 7.40 -2.70
CA HIS A 137 15.40 7.82 -4.04
C HIS A 137 14.13 8.65 -3.96
N THR A 138 13.78 9.26 -5.09
CA THR A 138 12.51 9.95 -5.30
C THR A 138 11.71 9.28 -6.41
N ASP A 139 10.39 9.29 -6.28
CA ASP A 139 9.44 8.70 -7.24
C ASP A 139 9.17 9.62 -8.45
N LEU A 140 10.21 10.15 -9.08
CA LEU A 140 10.07 11.12 -10.18
C LEU A 140 9.52 10.50 -11.48
N GLY A 141 8.88 11.34 -12.30
CA GLY A 141 8.38 10.98 -13.63
C GLY A 141 6.88 10.71 -13.65
N VAL A 142 6.51 9.45 -13.84
CA VAL A 142 5.13 9.04 -14.19
C VAL A 142 4.28 8.63 -12.99
N LYS A 143 4.79 8.66 -11.76
CA LYS A 143 4.00 8.38 -10.54
C LYS A 143 3.31 9.66 -10.06
N LEU A 144 2.00 9.57 -9.85
CA LEU A 144 1.13 10.66 -9.39
C LEU A 144 0.93 10.64 -7.88
N LEU A 145 0.89 9.45 -7.28
CA LEU A 145 0.70 9.22 -5.85
C LEU A 145 1.31 7.88 -5.45
N THR A 146 1.91 7.81 -4.26
CA THR A 146 2.44 6.59 -3.66
C THR A 146 1.81 6.38 -2.27
N LEU A 147 1.37 5.14 -2.00
CA LEU A 147 1.01 4.65 -0.67
C LEU A 147 1.75 3.33 -0.40
N LEU A 148 2.28 3.19 0.81
CA LEU A 148 2.96 1.99 1.29
C LEU A 148 2.12 1.38 2.42
N VAL A 149 1.23 0.43 2.10
CA VAL A 149 0.36 -0.25 3.08
C VAL A 149 1.11 -1.40 3.72
N GLN A 150 1.01 -1.57 5.04
CA GLN A 150 1.95 -2.37 5.82
C GLN A 150 1.25 -3.50 6.59
N PHE A 151 1.86 -4.68 6.61
CA PHE A 151 1.38 -5.86 7.33
C PHE A 151 2.52 -6.51 8.15
N PRO A 152 2.99 -5.86 9.23
CA PRO A 152 4.01 -6.40 10.12
C PRO A 152 3.60 -7.74 10.73
N ALA A 153 4.55 -8.68 10.79
CA ALA A 153 4.53 -9.74 11.79
C ALA A 153 5.01 -9.21 13.17
N PRO A 154 4.75 -9.92 14.28
CA PRO A 154 5.27 -9.52 15.60
C PRO A 154 6.78 -9.29 15.58
N GLY A 155 7.25 -8.16 16.13
CA GLY A 155 8.68 -7.81 16.17
C GLY A 155 9.20 -7.07 14.93
N GLN A 156 8.33 -6.78 13.94
CA GLN A 156 8.70 -6.04 12.73
C GLN A 156 8.41 -4.53 12.81
N GLU A 157 8.04 -3.99 13.96
CA GLU A 157 7.57 -2.60 14.12
C GLU A 157 8.61 -1.56 13.67
N GLY A 158 9.90 -1.93 13.71
CA GLY A 158 11.04 -1.13 13.24
C GLY A 158 11.38 -1.25 11.74
N LEU A 159 10.59 -1.98 10.95
CA LEU A 159 10.83 -2.22 9.52
C LEU A 159 10.08 -1.23 8.61
N GLY A 160 9.85 -0.01 9.08
CA GLY A 160 9.18 1.01 8.29
C GLY A 160 10.11 1.69 7.29
N THR A 161 9.51 2.51 6.43
CA THR A 161 10.21 3.28 5.41
C THR A 161 11.06 4.38 6.05
N ASP A 162 12.29 4.55 5.59
CA ASP A 162 13.10 5.70 5.98
C ASP A 162 12.77 6.90 5.09
N LEU A 163 12.64 8.05 5.72
CA LEU A 163 12.45 9.35 5.07
C LEU A 163 13.71 10.18 5.26
N TYR A 164 14.03 10.97 4.25
CA TYR A 164 15.25 11.76 4.20
C TYR A 164 14.92 13.22 3.90
N TRP A 165 15.79 14.13 4.36
CA TRP A 165 15.75 15.53 3.96
C TRP A 165 16.22 15.72 2.51
N ASP A 166 17.19 14.90 2.11
CA ASP A 166 17.82 14.84 0.79
C ASP A 166 18.52 13.47 0.64
N ALA A 167 19.12 13.21 -0.52
CA ALA A 167 19.77 11.93 -0.83
C ALA A 167 20.80 11.44 0.22
N GLY A 168 21.46 12.38 0.93
CA GLY A 168 22.55 12.06 1.87
C GLY A 168 22.19 12.23 3.34
N ARG A 169 20.96 12.65 3.66
CA ARG A 169 20.59 13.03 5.04
C ARG A 169 19.30 12.37 5.51
N TRP A 170 19.47 11.26 6.22
CA TRP A 170 18.38 10.56 6.92
C TRP A 170 17.65 11.50 7.90
N ALA A 171 16.32 11.40 7.96
CA ALA A 171 15.48 12.24 8.80
C ALA A 171 14.75 11.43 9.88
N GLU A 172 13.95 10.46 9.46
CA GLU A 172 13.21 9.59 10.36
C GLU A 172 12.88 8.25 9.71
N ARG A 173 12.40 7.34 10.53
CA ARG A 173 11.79 6.09 10.10
C ARG A 173 10.33 6.09 10.48
N THR A 174 9.46 5.81 9.52
CA THR A 174 8.04 5.65 9.83
C THR A 174 7.82 4.38 10.65
N PRO A 175 6.81 4.32 11.53
CA PRO A 175 6.38 3.06 12.11
C PRO A 175 6.05 2.03 11.02
N PHE A 176 6.29 0.73 11.28
CA PHE A 176 5.76 -0.38 10.49
C PHE A 176 4.55 -0.98 11.20
N ALA A 177 3.39 -0.36 11.04
CA ALA A 177 2.20 -0.66 11.84
C ALA A 177 1.16 -1.48 11.05
N TRP A 178 0.42 -2.32 11.75
CA TRP A 178 -0.60 -3.18 11.15
C TRP A 178 -1.68 -2.36 10.44
N ASN A 179 -1.94 -2.69 9.17
CA ASN A 179 -2.97 -2.08 8.34
C ASN A 179 -2.86 -0.54 8.29
N ALA A 180 -1.63 -0.03 8.37
CA ALA A 180 -1.29 1.37 8.26
C ALA A 180 -0.64 1.66 6.92
N ALA A 181 -0.64 2.93 6.50
CA ALA A 181 0.08 3.34 5.31
C ALA A 181 0.82 4.67 5.48
N LEU A 182 1.99 4.76 4.84
CA LEU A 182 2.60 6.02 4.48
C LEU A 182 2.09 6.43 3.10
N ALA A 183 1.61 7.65 2.93
CA ALA A 183 1.24 8.22 1.64
C ALA A 183 1.97 9.52 1.35
N PHE A 184 2.32 9.77 0.09
CA PHE A 184 2.90 11.04 -0.37
C PHE A 184 2.72 11.24 -1.88
N ALA A 185 2.59 12.50 -2.28
CA ALA A 185 2.67 12.91 -3.68
C ALA A 185 4.15 12.98 -4.10
N PRO A 186 4.60 12.26 -5.14
CA PRO A 186 5.99 12.28 -5.57
C PRO A 186 6.49 13.67 -5.95
N SER A 187 7.74 13.98 -5.59
CA SER A 187 8.45 15.19 -6.00
C SER A 187 9.97 14.98 -5.90
N ASP A 188 10.75 15.98 -6.31
CA ASP A 188 12.22 16.02 -6.15
C ASP A 188 12.67 16.13 -4.68
N ARG A 189 11.72 16.29 -3.74
CA ARG A 189 11.97 16.37 -2.30
C ARG A 189 11.46 15.17 -1.51
N THR A 190 10.72 14.25 -2.13
CA THR A 190 10.14 13.08 -1.43
C THR A 190 11.15 11.93 -1.35
N TRP A 191 12.30 12.20 -0.74
CA TRP A 191 13.38 11.23 -0.57
C TRP A 191 13.00 10.16 0.44
N HIS A 192 12.98 8.91 0.01
CA HIS A 192 12.63 7.77 0.84
C HIS A 192 13.41 6.53 0.41
N GLY A 193 13.47 5.54 1.29
CA GLY A 193 14.24 4.32 1.07
C GLY A 193 14.03 3.32 2.20
N PHE A 194 14.96 2.38 2.30
CA PHE A 194 14.99 1.38 3.37
C PHE A 194 16.46 1.06 3.70
N GLU A 195 16.97 1.65 4.77
CA GLU A 195 18.31 1.40 5.32
C GLU A 195 18.54 -0.09 5.62
N PRO A 196 19.74 -0.64 5.39
CA PRO A 196 20.05 -2.04 5.71
C PRO A 196 19.79 -2.36 7.19
N ARG A 197 18.99 -3.39 7.46
CA ARG A 197 18.77 -3.92 8.81
C ARG A 197 18.24 -5.36 8.76
N PRO A 198 18.33 -6.12 9.86
CA PRO A 198 17.79 -7.47 9.92
C PRO A 198 16.28 -7.51 9.68
N ILE A 199 15.82 -8.43 8.82
CA ILE A 199 14.41 -8.76 8.63
C ILE A 199 14.19 -10.19 9.10
N VAL A 200 13.53 -10.34 10.25
CA VAL A 200 13.11 -11.67 10.74
C VAL A 200 11.81 -12.06 10.04
N GLY A 201 11.85 -13.16 9.28
CA GLY A 201 10.74 -13.64 8.48
C GLY A 201 10.61 -12.86 7.16
N VAL A 202 9.39 -12.47 6.80
CA VAL A 202 9.10 -11.75 5.55
C VAL A 202 8.34 -10.47 5.90
N ARG A 203 8.85 -9.34 5.43
CA ARG A 203 8.25 -8.01 5.55
C ARG A 203 7.26 -7.81 4.40
N ARG A 204 5.96 -7.71 4.73
CA ARG A 204 4.86 -7.63 3.74
C ARG A 204 4.32 -6.23 3.59
N SER A 205 4.19 -5.77 2.35
CA SER A 205 3.56 -4.49 2.06
C SER A 205 2.88 -4.44 0.69
N LEU A 206 1.89 -3.55 0.55
CA LEU A 206 1.44 -3.09 -0.76
C LEU A 206 2.12 -1.77 -1.10
N LEU A 207 2.67 -1.67 -2.30
CA LEU A 207 3.05 -0.39 -2.89
C LEU A 207 1.95 -0.02 -3.89
N VAL A 208 1.02 0.81 -3.44
CA VAL A 208 -0.09 1.33 -4.25
C VAL A 208 0.39 2.61 -4.91
N ASN A 209 0.45 2.63 -6.24
CA ASN A 209 0.75 3.81 -7.01
C ASN A 209 -0.42 4.15 -7.94
N TYR A 210 -0.70 5.45 -8.06
CA TYR A 210 -1.40 5.96 -9.23
C TYR A 210 -0.34 6.49 -10.20
N VAL A 211 -0.41 6.07 -11.45
CA VAL A 211 0.58 6.40 -12.47
C VAL A 211 -0.08 7.08 -13.67
N SER A 212 0.65 7.91 -14.41
CA SER A 212 0.15 8.59 -15.59
C SER A 212 0.00 7.61 -16.77
N PRO A 213 -0.70 8.00 -17.85
CA PRO A 213 -0.78 7.20 -19.08
C PRO A 213 0.56 6.85 -19.71
N ALA A 214 1.64 7.58 -19.38
CA ALA A 214 2.98 7.30 -19.88
C ALA A 214 3.66 6.08 -19.22
N TRP A 215 3.01 5.45 -18.23
CA TRP A 215 3.48 4.17 -17.66
C TRP A 215 3.49 3.06 -18.72
N ARG A 216 4.68 2.52 -19.01
CA ARG A 216 4.90 1.59 -20.13
C ARG A 216 4.56 0.14 -19.81
N SER A 217 4.85 -0.31 -18.59
CA SER A 217 4.61 -1.69 -18.14
C SER A 217 3.14 -1.90 -17.77
N ARG A 218 2.29 -2.02 -18.80
CA ARG A 218 0.82 -2.13 -18.66
C ARG A 218 0.41 -3.40 -17.92
N GLU A 219 1.20 -4.46 -18.03
CA GLU A 219 1.03 -5.73 -17.31
C GLU A 219 1.09 -5.59 -15.78
N GLN A 220 1.65 -4.48 -15.26
CA GLN A 220 1.69 -4.19 -13.82
C GLN A 220 0.45 -3.45 -13.32
N LEU A 221 -0.44 -3.03 -14.22
CA LEU A 221 -1.64 -2.26 -13.87
C LEU A 221 -2.77 -3.20 -13.49
N ALA A 222 -3.50 -2.85 -12.44
CA ALA A 222 -4.62 -3.66 -11.98
C ALA A 222 -5.74 -3.72 -13.04
N PHE A 223 -5.97 -2.61 -13.74
CA PHE A 223 -6.92 -2.50 -14.84
C PHE A 223 -6.30 -1.69 -16.00
N PRO A 224 -5.55 -2.33 -16.92
CA PRO A 224 -4.79 -1.62 -17.94
C PRO A 224 -5.65 -0.83 -18.93
N ASP A 225 -6.92 -1.19 -19.13
CA ASP A 225 -7.80 -0.49 -20.08
C ASP A 225 -8.77 0.49 -19.41
N ARG A 226 -8.64 0.68 -18.09
CA ARG A 226 -9.57 1.48 -17.30
C ARG A 226 -8.82 2.52 -16.46
N PRO A 227 -8.66 3.75 -16.95
CA PRO A 227 -8.15 4.84 -16.13
C PRO A 227 -9.10 5.16 -14.97
N VAL A 228 -8.56 5.73 -13.89
CA VAL A 228 -9.32 6.11 -12.70
C VAL A 228 -10.03 7.45 -12.90
N GLY A 229 -11.17 7.65 -12.24
CA GLY A 229 -11.85 8.95 -12.18
C GLY A 229 -12.42 9.48 -13.50
N LEU A 230 -12.57 8.64 -14.53
CA LEU A 230 -13.22 8.98 -15.81
C LEU A 230 -14.62 8.34 -15.95
N GLY A 231 -15.38 8.27 -14.86
CA GLY A 231 -16.74 7.72 -14.83
C GLY A 231 -17.69 8.60 -14.03
#